data_AF-A0A2G5SZ19-F1
#
_entry.id   AF-A0A2G5SZ19-F1
#
_cell.length_a   1.000
_cell.length_b   1.000
_cell.length_c   1.000
_cell.angle_alpha   90.00
_cell.angle_beta   90.00
_cell.angle_gamma   90.00
#
_symmetry.space_group_name_H-M   'P 1'
#
loop_
_entity.id
_entity.type
_entity.pdbx_description
1 polymer ?
#
loop_
_entity_poly.entity_id
_entity_poly.type
_entity_poly.pdbx_seq_one_letter_code
_entity_poly.pdbx_strand_id
1 'polypeptide(L)'
;MSAEKAQIAEQKPVEKETPCKQYPRTRNVTGDKMSTFRNGKLLSVKKTKQPTPFKHSTKKEHIKARESAQAINANKIRACRDLSQKYSDAKQKVCKFVSNFSTI
;
A
#
# COMPACT_ATOMS: atom_id res chain seq x y z
N MET A 1 20.04 -53.99 17.42
CA MET A 1 19.43 -53.20 16.34
C MET A 1 17.96 -53.57 16.24
N SER A 2 17.06 -52.79 16.85
CA SER A 2 15.61 -52.98 16.73
C SER A 2 14.96 -51.63 16.48
N ALA A 3 14.35 -51.48 15.31
CA ALA A 3 13.70 -50.28 14.84
C ALA A 3 12.37 -50.06 15.59
N GLU A 4 12.31 -49.00 16.41
CA GLU A 4 11.05 -48.51 16.96
C GLU A 4 10.22 -47.87 15.85
N LYS A 5 9.01 -48.39 15.67
CA LYS A 5 8.04 -47.95 14.67
C LYS A 5 7.44 -46.61 15.10
N ALA A 6 7.53 -45.61 14.22
CA ALA A 6 6.85 -44.33 14.38
C ALA A 6 5.33 -44.53 14.47
N GLN A 7 4.72 -44.06 15.57
CA GLN A 7 3.27 -44.00 15.71
C GLN A 7 2.72 -43.00 14.69
N ILE A 8 1.99 -43.51 13.71
CA ILE A 8 1.20 -42.72 12.77
C ILE A 8 0.08 -42.09 13.60
N ALA A 9 0.15 -40.78 13.83
CA ALA A 9 -0.91 -40.03 14.47
C ALA A 9 -2.18 -40.11 13.61
N GLU A 10 -3.24 -40.70 14.14
CA GLU A 10 -4.58 -40.71 13.55
C GLU A 10 -5.01 -39.26 13.27
N GLN A 11 -5.09 -38.89 11.98
CA GLN A 11 -5.73 -37.65 11.57
C GLN A 11 -7.23 -37.79 11.82
N LYS A 12 -7.71 -37.19 12.90
CA LYS A 12 -9.14 -36.96 13.09
C LYS A 12 -9.68 -36.13 11.91
N PRO A 13 -10.86 -36.46 11.36
CA PRO A 13 -11.44 -35.70 10.27
C PRO A 13 -11.62 -34.24 10.70
N VAL A 14 -11.06 -33.33 9.90
CA VAL A 14 -11.18 -31.88 10.09
C VAL A 14 -12.65 -31.52 9.94
N GLU A 15 -13.33 -31.35 11.07
CA GLU A 15 -14.67 -30.78 11.11
C GLU A 15 -14.65 -29.46 10.32
N LYS A 16 -15.59 -29.29 9.40
CA LYS A 16 -15.74 -28.03 8.65
C LYS A 16 -16.07 -26.93 9.66
N GLU A 17 -15.04 -26.24 10.15
CA GLU A 17 -15.18 -25.14 11.08
C GLU A 17 -16.06 -24.08 10.41
N THR A 18 -17.27 -23.90 10.94
CA THR A 18 -18.07 -22.70 10.70
C THR A 18 -17.18 -21.47 10.84
N PRO A 19 -17.33 -20.42 10.00
CA PRO A 19 -16.45 -19.26 10.08
C PRO A 19 -16.50 -18.70 11.49
N CYS A 20 -15.38 -18.82 12.20
CA CYS A 20 -15.26 -18.45 13.60
C CYS A 20 -15.71 -16.99 13.75
N LYS A 21 -16.75 -16.73 14.56
CA LYS A 21 -17.27 -15.37 14.80
C LYS A 21 -16.09 -14.44 15.09
N GLN A 22 -15.78 -13.57 14.14
CA GLN A 22 -14.59 -12.73 14.23
C GLN A 22 -14.88 -11.51 15.09
N TYR A 23 -14.74 -11.69 16.41
CA TYR A 23 -14.82 -10.55 17.33
C TYR A 23 -13.72 -9.53 17.01
N PRO A 24 -14.05 -8.22 17.03
CA PRO A 24 -13.06 -7.17 16.81
C PRO A 24 -11.96 -7.24 17.87
N ARG A 25 -10.74 -6.87 17.48
CA ARG A 25 -9.63 -6.71 18.43
C ARG A 25 -9.75 -5.34 19.09
N THR A 26 -9.64 -5.30 20.41
CA THR A 26 -9.56 -4.05 21.18
C THR A 26 -8.16 -3.88 21.76
N ARG A 27 -7.75 -2.64 22.02
CA ARG A 27 -6.44 -2.30 22.58
C ARG A 27 -6.62 -1.41 23.80
N ASN A 28 -5.96 -1.75 24.90
CA ASN A 28 -5.86 -0.90 26.07
C ASN A 28 -4.40 -0.49 26.27
N VAL A 29 -4.19 0.78 26.59
CA VAL A 29 -2.88 1.34 26.90
C VAL A 29 -2.88 1.73 28.36
N THR A 30 -1.95 1.18 29.14
CA THR A 30 -1.82 1.48 30.57
C THR A 30 -0.33 1.61 30.89
N GLY A 31 0.11 2.83 31.19
CA GLY A 31 1.52 3.16 31.34
C GLY A 31 2.34 2.76 30.10
N ASP A 32 3.42 2.02 30.32
CA ASP A 32 4.34 1.55 29.27
C ASP A 32 3.90 0.27 28.54
N LYS A 33 2.65 -0.18 28.76
CA LYS A 33 2.15 -1.45 28.25
C LYS A 33 0.91 -1.24 27.40
N MET A 34 0.83 -2.01 26.33
CA MET A 34 -0.29 -2.07 25.42
C MET A 34 -0.80 -3.50 25.33
N SER A 35 -2.00 -3.74 25.86
CA SER A 35 -2.67 -5.03 25.83
C SER A 35 -3.67 -5.09 24.68
N THR A 36 -3.67 -6.20 23.96
CA THR A 36 -4.64 -6.48 22.88
C THR A 36 -5.58 -7.57 23.33
N PHE A 37 -6.89 -7.34 23.22
CA PHE A 37 -7.91 -8.32 23.58
C PHE A 37 -8.75 -8.72 22.37
N ARG A 38 -9.40 -9.88 22.47
CA ARG A 38 -10.46 -10.31 21.56
C ARG A 38 -11.46 -11.12 22.37
N ASN A 39 -12.73 -10.70 22.33
CA ASN A 39 -13.81 -11.33 23.10
C ASN A 39 -13.47 -11.45 24.61
N GLY A 40 -12.93 -10.37 25.20
CA GLY A 40 -12.50 -10.35 26.62
C GLY A 40 -11.23 -11.16 26.93
N LYS A 41 -10.72 -11.97 26.01
CA LYS A 41 -9.46 -12.72 26.20
C LYS A 41 -8.25 -11.89 25.81
N LEU A 42 -7.24 -11.89 26.67
CA LEU A 42 -5.94 -11.26 26.40
C LEU A 42 -5.19 -12.05 25.32
N LEU A 43 -4.77 -11.37 24.25
CA LEU A 43 -4.02 -11.96 23.13
C LEU A 43 -2.52 -11.67 23.22
N SER A 44 -2.15 -10.44 23.58
CA SER A 44 -0.74 -10.03 23.65
C SER A 44 -0.57 -8.78 24.50
N VAL A 45 0.62 -8.63 25.08
CA VAL A 45 1.06 -7.42 25.77
C VAL A 45 2.36 -6.97 25.10
N LYS A 46 2.37 -5.75 24.55
CA LYS A 46 3.56 -5.14 23.95
C LYS A 46 3.95 -3.91 24.77
N LYS A 47 5.25 -3.59 24.82
CA LYS A 47 5.67 -2.27 25.32
C LYS A 47 5.09 -1.20 24.40
N THR A 48 4.54 -0.14 24.98
CA THR A 48 4.16 1.06 24.21
C THR A 48 5.44 1.64 23.66
N LYS A 49 5.62 1.55 22.34
CA LYS A 49 6.65 2.36 21.69
C LYS A 49 6.09 3.77 21.67
N GLN A 50 6.88 4.73 22.15
CA GLN A 50 6.61 6.14 21.90
C GLN A 50 6.34 6.31 20.40
N PRO A 51 5.35 7.13 20.00
CA PRO A 51 5.12 7.41 18.59
C PRO A 51 6.46 7.84 18.00
N THR A 52 6.87 7.22 16.90
CA THR A 52 8.11 7.61 16.22
C THR A 52 8.02 9.10 15.92
N PRO A 53 8.92 9.94 16.48
CA PRO A 53 8.87 11.36 16.22
C PRO A 53 8.90 11.57 14.71
N PHE A 54 7.99 12.40 14.20
CA PHE A 54 8.02 12.78 12.80
C PHE A 54 9.32 13.53 12.58
N LYS A 55 10.31 12.90 11.93
CA LYS A 55 11.59 13.54 11.66
C LYS A 55 11.37 14.61 10.59
N HIS A 56 11.25 15.86 10.99
CA HIS A 56 11.49 16.97 10.09
C HIS A 56 12.96 16.89 9.64
N SER A 57 13.19 16.47 8.40
CA SER A 57 14.53 16.35 7.85
C SER A 57 15.15 17.74 7.66
N THR A 58 16.08 18.13 8.54
CA THR A 58 16.73 19.46 8.57
C THR A 58 18.04 19.54 7.79
N LYS A 59 18.57 18.42 7.26
CA LYS A 59 19.80 18.43 6.46
C LYS A 59 19.53 18.99 5.06
N LYS A 60 20.22 20.09 4.70
CA LYS A 60 20.10 20.81 3.41
C LYS A 60 20.11 19.89 2.18
N GLU A 61 20.87 18.80 2.21
CA GLU A 61 20.95 17.83 1.11
C GLU A 61 19.64 17.07 0.86
N HIS A 62 18.89 16.75 1.92
CA HIS A 62 17.61 16.03 1.79
C HIS A 62 16.49 16.94 1.26
N ILE A 63 16.57 18.25 1.56
CA ILE A 63 15.66 19.25 1.00
C ILE A 63 15.92 19.38 -0.50
N LYS A 64 17.18 19.53 -0.90
CA LYS A 64 17.58 19.59 -2.32
C LYS A 64 17.16 18.33 -3.09
N ALA A 65 17.32 17.14 -2.51
CA ALA A 65 16.90 15.88 -3.14
C ALA A 65 15.37 15.78 -3.29
N ARG A 66 14.61 16.32 -2.34
CA ARG A 66 13.14 16.34 -2.40
C ARG A 66 12.62 17.35 -3.43
N GLU A 67 13.21 18.53 -3.47
CA GLU A 67 12.87 19.58 -4.44
C GLU A 67 13.22 19.17 -5.86
N SER A 68 14.39 18.55 -6.08
CA SER A 68 14.78 18.05 -7.40
C SER A 68 13.87 16.91 -7.87
N ALA A 69 13.48 15.99 -6.98
CA ALA A 69 12.51 14.94 -7.29
C ALA A 69 11.13 15.50 -7.65
N GLN A 70 10.67 16.55 -6.95
CA GLN A 70 9.42 17.25 -7.30
C GLN A 70 9.52 17.95 -8.66
N ALA A 71 10.62 18.64 -8.95
CA ALA A 71 10.84 19.31 -10.22
C ALA A 71 10.86 18.32 -11.40
N ILE A 72 11.50 17.16 -11.24
CA ILE A 72 11.52 16.10 -12.26
C ILE A 72 10.10 15.58 -12.52
N ASN A 73 9.30 15.33 -11.48
CA ASN A 73 7.93 14.87 -11.66
C ASN A 73 7.04 15.93 -12.32
N ALA A 74 7.18 17.20 -11.95
CA ALA A 74 6.45 18.29 -12.60
C ALA A 74 6.81 18.42 -14.09
N ASN A 75 8.09 18.27 -14.45
CA ASN A 75 8.54 18.30 -15.84
C ASN A 75 8.03 17.09 -16.63
N LYS A 76 7.99 15.89 -16.04
CA LYS A 76 7.39 14.70 -16.69
C LYS A 76 5.90 14.92 -16.99
N ILE A 77 5.16 15.44 -16.02
CA ILE A 77 3.71 15.73 -16.19
C ILE A 77 3.51 16.78 -17.30
N ARG A 78 4.34 17.83 -17.32
CA ARG A 78 4.30 18.86 -18.37
C ARG A 78 4.62 18.27 -19.75
N ALA A 79 5.68 17.47 -19.86
CA ALA A 79 6.07 16.84 -21.12
C ALA A 79 4.97 15.89 -21.65
N CYS A 80 4.33 15.10 -20.78
CA CYS A 80 3.21 14.26 -21.16
C CYS A 80 2.01 15.09 -21.65
N ARG A 81 1.71 16.21 -20.96
CA ARG A 81 0.65 17.14 -21.38
C ARG A 81 0.94 17.76 -22.75
N ASP A 82 2.16 18.24 -22.96
CA ASP A 82 2.58 18.87 -24.22
C ASP A 82 2.54 17.87 -25.39
N LEU A 83 2.95 16.62 -25.15
CA LEU A 83 2.81 15.53 -26.13
C LEU A 83 1.34 15.27 -26.46
N SER A 84 0.48 15.13 -25.44
CA SER A 84 -0.96 14.90 -25.64
C SER A 84 -1.60 16.03 -26.44
N GLN A 85 -1.22 17.29 -26.16
CA GLN A 85 -1.73 18.45 -26.90
C GLN A 85 -1.28 18.42 -28.35
N LYS A 86 0.01 18.17 -28.62
CA LYS A 86 0.54 18.04 -30.00
C LYS A 86 -0.19 16.96 -30.81
N TYR A 87 -0.48 15.81 -30.20
CA TYR A 87 -1.24 14.74 -30.84
C TYR A 87 -2.69 15.14 -31.13
N SER A 88 -3.34 15.85 -30.20
CA SER A 88 -4.69 16.38 -30.40
C SER A 88 -4.76 17.41 -31.52
N ASP A 89 -3.81 18.36 -31.54
CA ASP A 89 -3.71 19.41 -32.54
C ASP A 89 -3.42 18.82 -33.94
N ALA A 90 -2.55 17.80 -34.01
CA ALA A 90 -2.28 17.08 -35.25
C ALA A 90 -3.53 16.38 -35.79
N LYS A 91 -4.30 15.70 -34.93
CA LYS A 91 -5.58 15.08 -35.31
C LYS A 91 -6.58 16.10 -35.81
N GLN A 92 -6.73 17.25 -35.12
CA GLN A 92 -7.63 18.31 -35.57
C GLN A 92 -7.21 18.89 -36.93
N LYS A 93 -5.91 19.09 -37.17
CA LYS A 93 -5.41 19.56 -38.47
C LYS A 93 -5.72 18.57 -39.60
N VAL A 94 -5.52 17.28 -39.37
CA VAL A 94 -5.86 16.23 -40.35
C VAL A 94 -7.36 16.18 -40.60
N CYS A 95 -8.21 16.21 -39.56
CA CYS A 95 -9.66 16.27 -39.74
C CYS A 95 -10.09 17.50 -40.55
N LYS A 96 -9.58 18.70 -40.23
CA LYS A 96 -9.89 19.93 -40.98
C LYS A 96 -9.46 19.84 -42.44
N PHE A 97 -8.30 19.24 -42.72
CA PHE A 97 -7.84 19.01 -44.08
C PHE A 97 -8.79 18.08 -44.84
N VAL A 98 -9.15 16.93 -44.26
CA VAL A 98 -10.07 15.97 -44.89
C VAL A 98 -11.46 16.57 -45.11
N SER A 99 -11.99 17.32 -44.14
CA SER A 99 -13.29 17.98 -44.25
C SER A 99 -13.34 19.03 -45.37
N ASN A 100 -12.24 19.75 -45.59
CA ASN A 100 -12.15 20.74 -46.67
C ASN A 100 -12.02 20.10 -48.06
N PHE A 101 -11.46 18.88 -48.14
CA PHE A 101 -11.36 18.12 -49.40
C PHE A 101 -12.62 17.31 -49.71
N SER A 102 -13.48 17.03 -48.73
CA SER A 102 -14.74 16.31 -48.94
C SER A 102 -15.94 17.23 -49.27
N THR A 103 -15.73 18.55 -49.35
CA THR A 103 -16.76 19.55 -49.69
C THR A 103 -16.64 20.10 -51.11
N ILE A 104 -15.71 19.59 -51.91
CA ILE A 104 -15.58 19.81 -53.37
C ILE A 104 -16.09 18.57 -54.08
#